data_AF-A0A2G6LFC4-F1
#
_entry.id   AF-A0A2G6LFC4-F1
#
_cell.length_a   1.000
_cell.length_b   1.000
_cell.length_c   1.000
_cell.angle_alpha   90.00
_cell.angle_beta   90.00
_cell.angle_gamma   90.00
#
_symmetry.space_group_name_H-M   'P 1'
#
loop_
_entity.id
_entity.type
_entity.pdbx_description
1 polymer ?
#
loop_
_entity_poly.entity_id
_entity_poly.type
_entity_poly.pdbx_seq_one_letter_code
_entity_poly.pdbx_strand_id
1 'polypeptide(L)' 'MFNIIKLSSMEKIKQIEIAKKAKVSKSFISRILNPNDPAKPSWDTAKRLSLASKIPPNVWADKDIPILLKYFRP' A
#
# COMPACT_ATOMS: atom_id res chain seq x y z
N MET A 1 -15.42 -12.72 11.89
CA MET A 1 -15.50 -11.28 12.18
C MET A 1 -14.32 -10.59 11.48
N PHE A 2 -14.53 -9.92 10.36
CA PHE A 2 -13.43 -9.25 9.64
C PHE A 2 -13.06 -7.97 10.38
N ASN A 3 -11.91 -7.96 11.03
CA ASN A 3 -11.40 -6.77 11.72
C ASN A 3 -10.89 -5.80 10.65
N ILE A 4 -11.80 -4.99 10.09
CA ILE A 4 -11.44 -3.95 9.14
C ILE A 4 -10.73 -2.87 9.94
N ILE A 5 -9.40 -2.85 9.86
CA ILE A 5 -8.58 -1.76 10.39
C ILE A 5 -9.18 -0.45 9.88
N LYS A 6 -9.79 0.33 10.78
CA LYS A 6 -10.48 1.57 10.44
C LYS A 6 -9.42 2.63 10.13
N LEU A 7 -8.98 2.68 8.88
CA LEU A 7 -8.04 3.70 8.40
C LEU A 7 -8.65 5.09 8.61
N SER A 8 -7.88 5.99 9.21
CA SER A 8 -8.15 7.42 9.31
C SER A 8 -8.34 8.04 7.93
N SER A 9 -9.01 9.20 7.89
CA SER A 9 -9.22 9.95 6.64
C SER A 9 -7.90 10.28 5.93
N MET A 10 -6.84 10.56 6.70
CA MET A 10 -5.50 10.87 6.20
C MET A 10 -4.82 9.66 5.54
N GLU A 11 -4.90 8.48 6.15
CA GLU A 11 -4.39 7.23 5.57
C GLU A 11 -5.08 6.91 4.24
N LYS A 12 -6.40 7.12 4.18
CA LYS A 12 -7.19 6.89 2.95
C LYS A 12 -6.78 7.85 1.83
N ILE A 13 -6.51 9.12 2.14
CA ILE A 13 -6.06 10.12 1.17
C ILE A 13 -4.68 9.73 0.61
N LYS A 14 -3.72 9.36 1.47
CA LYS A 14 -2.39 8.87 1.05
C LYS A 14 -2.50 7.66 0.11
N GLN A 15 -3.37 6.70 0.43
CA GLN A 15 -3.59 5.53 -0.44
C GLN A 15 -4.14 5.92 -1.81
N ILE A 16 -5.08 6.86 -1.87
CA ILE A 16 -5.64 7.36 -3.13
C ILE A 16 -4.56 8.06 -3.97
N GLU A 17 -3.74 8.89 -3.34
CA GLU A 17 -2.67 9.63 -4.02
C GLU A 17 -1.62 8.67 -4.61
N ILE A 18 -1.16 7.71 -3.83
CA ILE A 18 -0.18 6.71 -4.26
C ILE A 18 -0.77 5.83 -5.37
N ALA A 19 -2.01 5.39 -5.22
CA ALA A 19 -2.69 4.58 -6.23
C ALA A 19 -2.78 5.33 -7.57
N LYS A 20 -3.16 6.61 -7.53
CA LYS A 20 -3.25 7.46 -8.73
C LYS A 20 -1.87 7.63 -9.40
N LYS A 21 -0.83 7.95 -8.62
CA LYS A 21 0.54 8.13 -9.14
C LYS A 21 1.12 6.83 -9.72
N ALA A 22 0.87 5.70 -9.06
CA ALA A 22 1.35 4.39 -9.49
C ALA A 22 0.48 3.74 -10.59
N LYS A 23 -0.62 4.40 -11.01
CA LYS A 23 -1.60 3.88 -11.98
C LYS A 23 -2.17 2.51 -11.58
N VAL A 24 -2.51 2.35 -10.30
CA VAL A 24 -3.19 1.16 -9.75
C VAL A 24 -4.49 1.56 -9.06
N SER A 25 -5.34 0.59 -8.73
CA SER A 25 -6.55 0.89 -7.96
C SER A 25 -6.23 1.11 -6.48
N LYS A 26 -7.01 1.97 -5.82
CA LYS A 26 -6.94 2.13 -4.35
C LYS A 26 -7.21 0.80 -3.65
N SER A 27 -8.16 0.01 -4.15
CA SER A 27 -8.49 -1.30 -3.59
C SER A 27 -7.28 -2.24 -3.62
N PHE A 28 -6.46 -2.18 -4.66
CA PHE A 28 -5.22 -2.94 -4.73
C PHE A 28 -4.24 -2.57 -3.62
N ILE A 29 -4.05 -1.28 -3.34
CA ILE A 29 -3.23 -0.84 -2.20
C ILE A 29 -3.82 -1.31 -0.87
N SER A 30 -5.14 -1.18 -0.68
CA SER A 30 -5.79 -1.66 0.54
C SER A 30 -5.63 -3.19 0.73
N ARG A 31 -5.63 -3.96 -0.36
CA ARG A 31 -5.35 -5.40 -0.34
C ARG A 31 -3.89 -5.68 0.01
N ILE A 32 -2.93 -4.96 -0.56
CA ILE A 32 -1.51 -5.08 -0.19
C ILE A 32 -1.30 -4.79 1.29
N LEU A 33 -1.97 -3.76 1.84
CA LEU A 33 -1.87 -3.38 3.25
C LEU A 33 -2.62 -4.31 4.20
N ASN A 34 -3.47 -5.20 3.69
CA ASN A 34 -4.16 -6.19 4.49
C ASN A 34 -3.22 -7.40 4.71
N PRO A 35 -2.76 -7.67 5.94
CA PRO A 35 -1.85 -8.78 6.21
C PRO A 35 -2.44 -10.14 5.79
N ASN A 36 -3.78 -10.28 5.84
CA ASN A 36 -4.48 -11.53 5.52
C ASN A 36 -4.77 -11.73 4.02
N ASP A 37 -4.52 -10.74 3.15
CA ASP A 37 -4.77 -10.86 1.70
C ASP A 37 -3.52 -11.36 0.96
N PRO A 38 -3.61 -12.36 0.06
CA PRO A 38 -2.46 -12.84 -0.68
C PRO A 38 -1.94 -11.88 -1.77
N ALA A 39 -2.60 -10.74 -2.01
CA ALA A 39 -2.19 -9.77 -3.02
C ALA A 39 -0.75 -9.27 -2.81
N LYS A 40 0.12 -9.59 -3.77
CA LYS A 40 1.50 -9.11 -3.87
C LYS A 40 1.65 -8.33 -5.19
N PRO A 41 2.24 -7.13 -5.21
CA PRO A 41 2.53 -6.44 -6.46
C PRO A 41 3.63 -7.16 -7.24
N SER A 42 3.53 -7.13 -8.57
CA SER A 42 4.67 -7.47 -9.42
C SER A 42 5.82 -6.50 -9.19
N TRP A 43 7.06 -6.90 -9.52
CA TRP A 43 8.24 -6.04 -9.36
C TRP A 43 8.09 -4.68 -10.06
N ASP A 44 7.51 -4.66 -11.27
CA ASP A 44 7.21 -3.42 -11.99
C ASP A 44 6.21 -2.53 -11.22
N THR A 45 5.15 -3.14 -10.69
CA THR A 45 4.16 -2.41 -9.88
C THR A 45 4.76 -1.88 -8.59
N ALA A 46 5.64 -2.66 -7.95
CA ALA A 46 6.38 -2.25 -6.76
C ALA A 46 7.31 -1.05 -7.04
N LYS A 47 7.96 -0.99 -8.23
CA LYS A 47 8.71 0.20 -8.66
C LYS A 47 7.83 1.43 -8.84
N ARG A 48 6.66 1.29 -9.47
CA ARG A 48 5.70 2.41 -9.63
C ARG A 48 5.19 2.91 -8.29
N LEU A 49 4.86 2.00 -7.37
CA LEU A 49 4.48 2.33 -6.00
C LEU A 49 5.61 3.02 -5.23
N SER A 50 6.85 2.53 -5.42
CA SER A 50 8.04 3.13 -4.83
C SER A 50 8.25 4.58 -5.27
N LEU A 51 8.15 4.87 -6.56
CA LEU A 51 8.23 6.23 -7.08
C LEU A 51 7.11 7.14 -6.54
N ALA A 52 5.91 6.58 -6.38
CA ALA A 52 4.76 7.31 -5.88
C ALA A 52 4.83 7.64 -4.39
N SER A 53 5.44 6.77 -3.58
CA SER A 53 5.44 6.85 -2.11
C SER A 53 6.81 7.10 -1.49
N LYS A 54 7.89 7.14 -2.28
CA LYS A 54 9.29 7.16 -1.81
C LYS A 54 9.66 6.01 -0.86
N ILE A 55 8.89 4.92 -0.89
CA ILE A 55 9.18 3.68 -0.14
C ILE A 55 10.02 2.78 -1.06
N PRO A 56 11.06 2.09 -0.58
CA PRO A 56 11.84 1.18 -1.41
C PRO A 56 10.96 0.12 -2.13
N PRO A 57 11.29 -0.25 -3.38
CA PRO A 57 10.48 -1.18 -4.15
C PRO A 57 10.45 -2.59 -3.55
N ASN A 58 11.50 -3.02 -2.85
CA ASN A 58 11.51 -4.30 -2.13
C ASN A 58 10.48 -4.35 -0.99
N VAL A 59 10.26 -3.24 -0.28
CA VAL A 59 9.22 -3.15 0.77
C VAL A 59 7.83 -3.39 0.19
N TRP A 60 7.55 -2.81 -0.99
CA TRP A 60 6.31 -3.05 -1.71
C TRP A 60 6.23 -4.47 -2.27
N ALA A 61 7.31 -4.92 -2.91
CA ALA A 61 7.38 -6.25 -3.51
C ALA A 61 7.15 -7.29 -2.43
N ASP A 62 7.94 -7.33 -1.37
CA ASP A 62 7.91 -8.34 -0.32
C ASP A 62 6.76 -8.20 0.67
N LYS A 63 5.93 -7.16 0.50
CA LYS A 63 4.77 -6.89 1.36
C LYS A 63 5.21 -6.78 2.83
N ASP A 64 6.21 -5.96 3.10
CA ASP A 64 6.64 -5.66 4.46
C ASP A 64 5.61 -4.74 5.15
N ILE A 65 4.53 -5.37 5.63
CA ILE A 65 3.37 -4.73 6.24
C ILE A 65 3.76 -3.79 7.38
N PRO A 66 4.66 -4.17 8.33
CA PRO A 66 5.10 -3.25 9.38
C PRO A 66 5.65 -1.93 8.83
N ILE A 67 6.53 -1.97 7.83
CA ILE A 67 7.10 -0.76 7.24
C ILE A 67 6.05 0.02 6.45
N LEU A 68 5.23 -0.66 5.65
CA LEU A 68 4.17 -0.02 4.89
C LEU A 68 3.18 0.70 5.82
N LEU A 69 2.67 0.03 6.86
CA LEU A 69 1.74 0.64 7.81
C LEU A 69 2.36 1.83 8.56
N LYS A 70 3.65 1.76 8.92
CA LYS A 70 4.37 2.88 9.53
C LYS A 70 4.46 4.10 8.60
N TYR A 71 4.48 3.90 7.28
CA TYR A 71 4.46 5.02 6.33
C TYR A 71 3.06 5.66 6.21
N PHE A 72 2.02 4.83 6.26
CA PHE A 72 0.64 5.30 6.12
C PHE A 72 0.12 5.96 7.40
N ARG A 73 0.54 5.48 8.57
CA ARG A 73 0.23 6.07 9.88
C ARG A 73 1.26 7.14 10.25
N PRO A 74 0.88 8.42 10.35
CA PRO A 74 1.79 9.46 10.85
C PRO A 74 2.20 9.17 12.30
#